data_AF-T5A8F4-F1
#
_entry.id   AF-T5A8F4-F1
#
_cell.length_a   1.000
_cell.length_b   1.000
_cell.length_c   1.000
_cell.angle_alpha   90.00
_cell.angle_beta   90.00
_cell.angle_gamma   90.00
#
_symmetry.space_group_name_H-M   'P 1'
#
loop_
_entity.id
_entity.type
_entity.pdbx_description
1 polymer ?
#
loop_
_entity_poly.entity_id
_entity_poly.type
_entity_poly.pdbx_seq_one_letter_code
_entity_poly.pdbx_strand_id
1 'polypeptide(L)'
;MVADRSSVFSEYEKLDSTARQLALSLHANEYCKPGTPLIQTVWATNCFTVGGRQAGLFPVAARFNHACCPAHNVDFRFDAESNCLELVVKAHQVVAGEELRITYGKDRTAAELYMTYGFRCRSKSTLDIEYVVWIPN
;
A
#
# COMPACT_ATOMS: atom_id res chain seq x y z
N MET A 1 1.64 -12.73 -3.67
CA MET A 1 2.80 -13.36 -3.01
C MET A 1 2.84 -12.94 -1.54
N VAL A 2 3.31 -13.82 -0.65
CA VAL A 2 3.55 -13.54 0.77
C VAL A 2 5.03 -13.82 1.07
N ALA A 3 5.68 -12.93 1.80
CA ALA A 3 7.11 -13.01 2.09
C ALA A 3 7.44 -12.27 3.40
N ASP A 4 8.62 -12.52 3.93
CA ASP A 4 9.29 -11.61 4.86
C ASP A 4 10.34 -10.76 4.12
N ARG A 5 10.96 -9.82 4.82
CA ARG A 5 11.95 -8.90 4.22
C ARG A 5 13.16 -9.63 3.60
N SER A 6 13.53 -10.80 4.11
CA SER A 6 14.66 -11.59 3.61
C SER A 6 14.31 -12.46 2.39
N SER A 7 13.02 -12.76 2.17
CA SER A 7 12.56 -13.70 1.15
C SER A 7 11.85 -13.06 -0.04
N VAL A 8 11.70 -11.72 -0.07
CA VAL A 8 11.00 -11.01 -1.17
C VAL A 8 11.49 -11.44 -2.55
N PHE A 9 12.81 -11.51 -2.78
CA PHE A 9 13.35 -11.93 -4.08
C PHE A 9 13.02 -13.37 -4.42
N SER A 10 13.21 -14.30 -3.48
CA SER A 10 12.95 -15.71 -3.73
C SER A 10 11.47 -15.98 -3.98
N GLU A 11 10.57 -15.30 -3.29
CA GLU A 11 9.13 -15.42 -3.54
C GLU A 11 8.68 -14.76 -4.84
N TYR A 12 9.30 -13.62 -5.19
CA TYR A 12 9.06 -12.97 -6.48
C TYR A 12 9.52 -13.84 -7.66
N GLU A 13 10.65 -14.54 -7.54
CA GLU A 13 11.14 -15.42 -8.61
C GLU A 13 10.26 -16.67 -8.83
N LYS A 14 9.39 -17.03 -7.89
CA LYS A 14 8.41 -18.11 -8.09
C LYS A 14 7.19 -17.67 -8.88
N LEU A 15 6.99 -16.36 -9.08
CA LEU A 15 5.86 -15.84 -9.84
C LEU A 15 6.03 -16.10 -11.34
N ASP A 16 4.92 -16.36 -12.02
CA ASP A 16 4.85 -16.34 -13.48
C ASP A 16 5.05 -14.92 -14.05
N SER A 17 5.23 -14.82 -15.37
CA SER A 17 5.51 -13.56 -16.06
C SER A 17 4.40 -12.52 -15.88
N THR A 18 3.13 -12.93 -15.88
CA THR A 18 1.98 -12.03 -15.71
C THR A 18 1.95 -11.46 -14.30
N ALA A 19 2.12 -12.30 -13.28
CA ALA A 19 2.16 -11.87 -11.89
C ALA A 19 3.37 -10.96 -11.59
N ARG A 20 4.52 -11.23 -12.22
CA ARG A 20 5.70 -10.34 -12.14
C ARG A 20 5.42 -8.98 -12.75
N GLN A 21 4.87 -8.93 -13.95
CA GLN A 21 4.48 -7.67 -14.61
C GLN A 21 3.48 -6.87 -13.77
N LEU A 22 2.48 -7.55 -13.21
CA LEU A 22 1.50 -6.90 -12.34
C LEU A 22 2.15 -6.33 -11.08
N ALA A 23 3.05 -7.09 -10.42
CA ALA A 23 3.79 -6.59 -9.28
C ALA A 23 4.63 -5.35 -9.63
N LEU A 24 5.37 -5.38 -10.73
CA LEU A 24 6.21 -4.27 -11.18
C LEU A 24 5.41 -3.07 -11.73
N SER A 25 4.12 -3.24 -12.02
CA SER A 25 3.22 -2.14 -12.40
C SER A 25 2.74 -1.29 -11.21
N LEU A 26 3.00 -1.74 -9.97
CA LEU A 26 2.65 -1.00 -8.78
C LEU A 26 3.66 0.13 -8.53
N HIS A 27 3.23 1.13 -7.79
CA HIS A 27 4.07 2.28 -7.44
C HIS A 27 5.32 1.88 -6.68
N ALA A 28 6.42 2.53 -7.02
CA ALA A 28 7.70 2.38 -6.35
C ALA A 28 8.14 3.75 -5.86
N ASN A 29 8.25 3.93 -4.54
CA ASN A 29 8.73 5.18 -3.97
C ASN A 29 10.14 5.52 -4.47
N GLU A 30 10.27 6.66 -5.16
CA GLU A 30 11.52 7.12 -5.76
C GLU A 30 12.57 7.56 -4.73
N TYR A 31 12.15 7.83 -3.48
CA TYR A 31 13.06 8.21 -2.39
C TYR A 31 13.76 7.03 -1.71
N CYS A 32 13.61 5.81 -2.25
CA CYS A 32 14.38 4.67 -1.77
C CYS A 32 15.88 4.83 -2.03
N LYS A 33 16.70 4.13 -1.23
CA LYS A 33 18.16 4.18 -1.33
C LYS A 33 18.60 3.82 -2.77
N PRO A 34 19.49 4.59 -3.40
CA PRO A 34 20.02 4.25 -4.73
C PRO A 34 20.58 2.82 -4.76
N GLY A 35 20.27 2.09 -5.83
CA GLY A 35 20.65 0.68 -5.99
C GLY A 35 19.73 -0.31 -5.29
N THR A 36 18.65 0.12 -4.62
CA THR A 36 17.60 -0.78 -4.14
C THR A 36 16.89 -1.40 -5.34
N PRO A 37 16.84 -2.74 -5.47
CA PRO A 37 16.13 -3.38 -6.57
C PRO A 37 14.65 -3.05 -6.57
N LEU A 38 14.09 -2.84 -7.76
CA LEU A 38 12.73 -2.34 -7.97
C LEU A 38 11.67 -3.11 -7.16
N ILE A 39 11.74 -4.44 -7.14
CA ILE A 39 10.77 -5.26 -6.41
C ILE A 39 10.79 -5.03 -4.90
N GLN A 40 11.95 -4.70 -4.31
CA GLN A 40 12.00 -4.36 -2.88
C GLN A 40 11.36 -3.01 -2.61
N THR A 41 11.52 -2.05 -3.53
CA THR A 41 10.87 -0.75 -3.45
C THR A 41 9.35 -0.89 -3.58
N VAL A 42 8.88 -1.66 -4.58
CA VAL A 42 7.46 -2.01 -4.74
C VAL A 42 6.93 -2.69 -3.48
N TRP A 43 7.64 -3.69 -2.96
CA TRP A 43 7.24 -4.41 -1.75
C TRP A 43 7.08 -3.47 -0.56
N ALA A 44 8.10 -2.66 -0.27
CA ALA A 44 8.10 -1.73 0.85
C ALA A 44 6.97 -0.69 0.76
N THR A 45 6.55 -0.36 -0.45
CA THR A 45 5.53 0.67 -0.72
C THR A 45 4.10 0.11 -0.71
N ASN A 46 3.90 -1.18 -1.01
CA ASN A 46 2.56 -1.72 -1.33
C ASN A 46 2.13 -2.93 -0.51
N CYS A 47 2.99 -3.47 0.37
CA CYS A 47 2.67 -4.70 1.10
C CYS A 47 1.71 -4.45 2.28
N PHE A 48 0.91 -5.46 2.60
CA PHE A 48 -0.02 -5.51 3.72
C PHE A 48 0.46 -6.52 4.75
N THR A 49 0.32 -6.23 6.04
CA THR A 49 0.64 -7.21 7.09
C THR A 49 -0.29 -8.43 6.98
N VAL A 50 0.28 -9.63 7.02
CA VAL A 50 -0.48 -10.90 7.02
C VAL A 50 -0.25 -11.69 8.31
N GLY A 51 0.44 -11.10 9.29
CA GLY A 51 0.74 -11.70 10.58
C GLY A 51 2.24 -11.90 10.83
N GLY A 52 2.62 -11.79 12.11
CA GLY A 52 4.01 -11.97 12.54
C GLY A 52 4.99 -11.04 11.83
N ARG A 53 5.97 -11.62 11.13
CA ARG A 53 7.00 -10.90 10.35
C ARG A 53 6.71 -10.91 8.84
N GLN A 54 5.58 -11.45 8.42
CA GLN A 54 5.22 -11.61 7.02
C GLN A 54 4.31 -10.48 6.54
N ALA A 55 4.47 -10.15 5.27
CA ALA A 55 3.56 -9.27 4.55
C ALA A 55 3.18 -9.93 3.21
N GLY A 56 2.10 -9.45 2.61
CA GLY A 56 1.59 -9.89 1.33
C GLY A 56 1.48 -8.73 0.34
N LEU A 57 1.79 -9.01 -0.93
CA LEU A 57 1.50 -8.10 -2.02
C LEU A 57 0.17 -8.48 -2.65
N PHE A 58 -0.82 -7.59 -2.53
CA PHE A 58 -2.18 -7.74 -3.04
C PHE A 58 -2.44 -6.64 -4.09
N PRO A 59 -2.20 -6.90 -5.39
CA PRO A 59 -2.14 -5.84 -6.39
C PRO A 59 -3.41 -4.99 -6.53
N VAL A 60 -4.60 -5.55 -6.29
CA VAL A 60 -5.85 -4.78 -6.32
C VAL A 60 -5.92 -3.82 -5.13
N ALA A 61 -5.62 -4.31 -3.92
CA ALA A 61 -5.68 -3.50 -2.70
C ALA A 61 -4.58 -2.43 -2.64
N ALA A 62 -3.41 -2.72 -3.21
CA ALA A 62 -2.28 -1.80 -3.30
C ALA A 62 -2.59 -0.49 -4.06
N ARG A 63 -3.70 -0.46 -4.82
CA ARG A 63 -4.15 0.71 -5.59
C ARG A 63 -5.02 1.68 -4.80
N PHE A 64 -5.45 1.30 -3.59
CA PHE A 64 -6.28 2.16 -2.75
C PHE A 64 -5.42 3.21 -2.07
N ASN A 65 -5.73 4.48 -2.31
CA ASN A 65 -5.00 5.60 -1.72
C ASN A 65 -5.20 5.73 -0.20
N HIS A 66 -4.29 6.45 0.43
CA HIS A 66 -4.33 6.76 1.85
C HIS A 66 -5.33 7.86 2.22
N ALA A 67 -6.10 7.64 3.28
CA ALA A 67 -6.71 8.69 4.08
C ALA A 67 -6.47 8.46 5.58
N CYS A 68 -6.17 9.53 6.32
CA CYS A 68 -6.04 9.47 7.78
C CYS A 68 -7.38 9.18 8.45
N CYS A 69 -7.34 8.75 9.72
CA CYS A 69 -8.55 8.70 10.53
C CYS A 69 -9.06 10.13 10.81
N PRO A 70 -10.39 10.38 10.72
CA PRO A 70 -11.48 9.44 10.41
C PRO A 70 -11.87 9.33 8.92
N ALA A 71 -11.17 10.01 8.00
CA ALA A 71 -11.56 10.20 6.60
C ALA A 71 -11.44 8.97 5.66
N HIS A 72 -10.82 7.87 6.09
CA HIS A 72 -10.85 6.61 5.33
C HIS A 72 -12.26 6.00 5.35
N ASN A 73 -12.71 5.51 4.19
CA ASN A 73 -14.03 4.90 3.97
C ASN A 73 -13.96 3.38 3.72
N VAL A 74 -12.76 2.80 3.68
CA VAL A 74 -12.54 1.35 3.60
C VAL A 74 -11.62 0.87 4.73
N ASP A 75 -12.05 -0.16 5.44
CA ASP A 75 -11.23 -0.94 6.36
C ASP A 75 -10.70 -2.18 5.63
N PHE A 76 -9.57 -2.72 6.09
CA PHE A 76 -9.05 -3.99 5.58
C PHE A 76 -8.52 -4.86 6.70
N ARG A 77 -8.58 -6.18 6.47
CA ARG A 77 -7.94 -7.19 7.32
C ARG A 77 -7.46 -8.36 6.47
N PHE A 78 -6.39 -9.01 6.89
CA PHE A 78 -6.01 -10.29 6.32
C PHE A 78 -6.79 -11.41 7.02
N ASP A 79 -7.46 -12.24 6.25
CA ASP A 79 -8.07 -13.48 6.73
C ASP A 79 -7.14 -14.66 6.40
N ALA A 80 -6.60 -15.28 7.45
CA ALA A 80 -5.67 -16.39 7.33
C ALA A 80 -6.35 -17.70 6.90
N GLU A 81 -7.65 -17.86 7.18
CA GLU A 81 -8.39 -19.07 6.82
C GLU A 81 -8.63 -19.12 5.30
N SER A 82 -9.12 -18.04 4.71
CA SER A 82 -9.29 -17.91 3.26
C SER A 82 -8.03 -17.47 2.51
N ASN A 83 -6.95 -17.13 3.23
CA ASN A 83 -5.70 -16.60 2.68
C ASN A 83 -5.92 -15.38 1.74
N CYS A 84 -6.83 -14.48 2.16
CA CYS A 84 -7.27 -13.34 1.37
C CYS A 84 -7.19 -12.04 2.17
N LEU A 85 -6.99 -10.92 1.47
CA LEU A 85 -7.17 -9.59 2.05
C LEU A 85 -8.63 -9.18 1.86
N GLU A 86 -9.35 -9.04 2.96
CA GLU A 86 -10.72 -8.53 2.96
C GLU A 86 -10.71 -7.00 3.02
N LEU A 87 -11.53 -6.38 2.18
CA LEU A 87 -11.78 -4.95 2.14
C LEU A 87 -13.25 -4.70 2.46
N VAL A 88 -13.52 -3.89 3.48
CA VAL A 88 -14.88 -3.62 3.97
C VAL A 88 -15.16 -2.13 3.88
N VAL A 89 -16.16 -1.76 3.09
CA VAL A 89 -16.62 -0.38 2.99
C VAL A 89 -17.40 -0.02 4.26
N LYS A 90 -17.08 1.13 4.85
CA LYS A 90 -17.69 1.61 6.10
C LYS A 90 -19.07 2.22 5.90
N ALA A 91 -19.34 2.73 4.71
CA ALA A 91 -20.63 3.31 4.32
C ALA A 91 -21.61 2.22 3.86
N HIS A 92 -22.90 2.42 4.13
CA HIS A 92 -23.95 1.55 3.60
C HIS A 92 -24.08 1.64 2.07
N GLN A 93 -23.74 2.81 1.50
CA GLN A 93 -23.73 3.06 0.07
C GLN A 93 -22.50 3.89 -0.30
N VAL A 94 -21.91 3.60 -1.46
CA VAL A 94 -20.83 4.38 -2.08
C VAL A 94 -21.39 5.02 -3.33
N VAL A 95 -21.20 6.33 -3.49
CA VAL A 95 -21.64 7.02 -4.70
C VAL A 95 -20.71 6.64 -5.86
N ALA A 96 -21.27 6.40 -7.04
CA ALA A 96 -20.45 6.13 -8.23
C ALA A 96 -19.47 7.29 -8.49
N GLY A 97 -18.19 6.96 -8.64
CA GLY A 97 -17.11 7.95 -8.80
C GLY A 97 -16.50 8.44 -7.48
N GLU A 98 -17.05 8.05 -6.33
CA GLU A 98 -16.41 8.30 -5.04
C GLU A 98 -15.14 7.45 -4.90
N GLU A 99 -14.03 8.09 -4.56
CA GLU A 99 -12.76 7.39 -4.33
C GLU A 99 -12.80 6.58 -3.03
N LEU A 100 -12.45 5.30 -3.12
CA LEU A 100 -12.25 4.43 -1.97
C LEU A 100 -10.82 4.58 -1.43
N ARG A 101 -10.70 4.82 -0.13
CA ARG A 101 -9.44 5.10 0.56
C ARG A 101 -9.31 4.27 1.82
N ILE A 102 -8.12 3.73 2.04
CA ILE A 102 -7.74 2.97 3.24
C ILE A 102 -6.81 3.81 4.12
N THR A 103 -6.55 3.36 5.35
CA THR A 103 -5.48 3.93 6.18
C THR A 103 -4.20 3.10 6.03
N TYR A 104 -3.05 3.76 5.84
CA TYR A 104 -1.73 3.09 5.78
C TYR A 104 -1.09 2.90 7.17
N GLY A 105 -1.89 3.13 8.23
CA GLY A 105 -1.47 3.11 9.63
C GLY A 105 -1.97 4.35 10.36
N LYS A 106 -2.63 4.14 11.51
CA LYS A 106 -3.28 5.21 12.29
C LYS A 106 -2.26 6.15 12.95
N ASP A 107 -1.12 5.61 13.35
CA ASP A 107 -0.11 6.32 14.16
C ASP A 107 1.09 6.81 13.33
N ARG A 108 1.00 6.75 11.99
CA ARG A 108 2.07 7.22 11.11
C ARG A 108 2.16 8.75 11.14
N THR A 109 3.37 9.25 11.31
CA THR A 109 3.72 10.66 11.14
C THR A 109 3.75 11.05 9.66
N ALA A 110 3.67 12.35 9.36
CA ALA A 110 3.83 12.85 8.00
C ALA A 110 5.18 12.47 7.38
N ALA A 111 6.25 12.48 8.19
CA ALA A 111 7.58 12.08 7.76
C ALA A 111 7.64 10.60 7.39
N GLU A 112 7.03 9.71 8.19
CA GLU A 112 6.99 8.28 7.86
C GLU A 112 6.21 8.00 6.59
N LEU A 113 5.08 8.69 6.38
CA LEU A 113 4.30 8.57 5.14
C LEU A 113 5.14 9.00 3.93
N TYR A 114 5.84 10.13 4.04
CA TYR A 114 6.70 10.63 2.97
C TYR A 114 7.87 9.68 2.68
N MET A 115 8.59 9.26 3.72
CA MET A 115 9.75 8.38 3.55
C MET A 115 9.38 6.98 3.04
N THR A 116 8.18 6.49 3.36
CA THR A 116 7.74 5.14 2.94
C THR A 116 7.08 5.17 1.56
N TYR A 117 6.18 6.11 1.32
CA TYR A 117 5.27 6.09 0.16
C TYR A 117 5.51 7.23 -0.83
N GLY A 118 6.34 8.22 -0.49
CA GLY A 118 6.69 9.33 -1.38
C GLY A 118 5.64 10.44 -1.47
N PHE A 119 4.66 10.50 -0.56
CA PHE A 119 3.63 11.54 -0.55
C PHE A 119 3.51 12.26 0.80
N ARG A 120 2.88 13.44 0.80
CA ARG A 120 2.52 14.17 2.02
C ARG A 120 1.00 14.12 2.21
N CYS A 121 0.55 13.65 3.37
CA CYS A 121 -0.89 13.67 3.67
C CYS A 121 -1.31 15.05 4.17
N ARG A 122 -2.29 15.67 3.50
CA ARG A 122 -2.83 17.01 3.86
C ARG A 122 -3.28 17.11 5.31
N SER A 123 -3.95 16.09 5.82
CA SER A 123 -4.45 16.07 7.21
C SER A 123 -3.35 16.00 8.28
N LYS A 124 -2.09 15.74 7.87
CA LYS A 124 -0.93 15.64 8.76
C LYS A 124 0.15 16.68 8.42
N SER A 125 -0.03 17.49 7.38
CA SER A 125 0.91 18.56 7.04
C SER A 125 0.62 19.78 7.90
N THR A 126 1.62 20.23 8.65
CA THR A 126 1.61 21.51 9.41
C THR A 126 1.84 22.74 8.53
N LEU A 127 2.04 22.52 7.23
CA LEU A 127 2.17 23.56 6.22
C LEU A 127 1.00 23.38 5.25
N ASP A 128 0.24 24.44 4.99
CA ASP A 128 -0.85 24.51 4.01
C ASP A 128 -0.31 24.37 2.57
N ILE A 129 0.27 23.22 2.25
CA ILE A 129 0.80 22.93 0.93
C ILE A 129 0.01 21.75 0.38
N GLU A 130 -0.94 22.06 -0.51
CA GLU A 130 -1.76 21.09 -1.21
C GLU A 130 -0.90 20.24 -2.16
N TYR A 131 -0.58 19.01 -1.76
CA TYR A 131 -0.27 17.96 -2.72
C TYR A 131 -0.92 16.66 -2.27
N VAL A 132 -2.13 16.39 -2.78
CA VAL A 132 -2.62 15.01 -2.85
C VAL A 132 -1.81 14.36 -3.96
N VAL A 133 -0.80 13.56 -3.60
CA VAL A 133 -0.15 12.73 -4.60
C VAL A 133 -1.13 11.59 -4.87
N TRP A 134 -1.93 11.78 -5.92
CA TRP A 134 -2.50 10.67 -6.65
C TRP A 134 -1.31 9.83 -7.11
N ILE A 135 -1.15 8.62 -6.59
CA ILE A 135 -0.25 7.66 -7.19
C ILE A 135 -0.98 7.20 -8.46
N PRO A 136 -0.57 7.62 -9.66
CA PRO A 136 -1.21 7.18 -10.88
C PRO A 136 -0.98 5.66 -11.00
N ASN A 137 -2.07 4.92 -11.13
CA ASN A 137 -2.03 3.49 -11.46
C ASN A 137 -1.72 3.26 -12.92
#